data_AF-A0A843E468-F1
#
_entry.id   AF-A0A843E468-F1
#
_cell.length_a   1.000
_cell.length_b   1.000
_cell.length_c   1.000
_cell.angle_alpha   90.00
_cell.angle_beta   90.00
_cell.angle_gamma   90.00
#
_symmetry.space_group_name_H-M   'P 1'
#
loop_
_entity.id
_entity.type
_entity.pdbx_description
1 polymer ?
#
loop_
_entity_poly.entity_id
_entity_poly.type
_entity_poly.pdbx_seq_one_letter_code
_entity_poly.pdbx_strand_id
1 'polypeptide(L)'
;MDVGAAVNNVIGWIGDAFTAIYNHGDAAAFVVVAAIAIASAILVVTSKETMHSAFYLALVFTCVAVTYFFLNAEVIGVIQMMVYVGAITILFAFSVMLTRRTIVGEEEE
;
A
#
# COMPACT_ATOMS: atom_id res chain seq x y z
N MET A 1 27.92 -5.53 30.38
CA MET A 1 27.36 -5.11 29.09
C MET A 1 27.13 -3.62 29.19
N ASP A 2 27.85 -2.81 28.43
CA ASP A 2 27.80 -1.35 28.56
C ASP A 2 26.53 -0.81 27.86
N VAL A 3 25.59 -0.30 28.65
CA VAL A 3 24.30 0.21 28.13
C VAL A 3 24.53 1.44 27.25
N GLY A 4 25.58 2.22 27.52
CA GLY A 4 25.96 3.39 26.70
C GLY A 4 26.38 3.04 25.28
N ALA A 5 27.17 1.98 25.11
CA ALA A 5 27.57 1.46 23.81
C ALA A 5 26.37 0.92 23.00
N ALA A 6 25.40 0.28 23.68
CA ALA A 6 24.17 -0.19 23.03
C ALA A 6 23.33 0.98 22.51
N VAL A 7 23.14 2.03 23.31
CA VAL A 7 22.39 3.24 22.92
C VAL A 7 23.06 3.97 21.76
N ASN A 8 24.40 4.07 21.74
CA ASN A 8 25.12 4.73 20.66
C ASN A 8 25.05 3.94 19.34
N ASN A 9 25.09 2.61 19.38
CA ASN A 9 24.85 1.76 18.22
C ASN A 9 23.41 1.91 17.69
N VAL A 10 22.44 2.07 18.60
CA VAL A 10 21.03 2.29 18.21
C VAL A 10 20.86 3.59 17.45
N ILE A 11 21.38 4.67 18.01
CA ILE A 11 21.31 6.01 17.42
C ILE A 11 22.09 6.06 16.10
N GLY A 12 23.24 5.36 16.04
CA GLY A 12 24.05 5.21 14.83
C GLY A 12 23.29 4.56 13.67
N TRP A 13 22.64 3.41 13.88
CA TRP A 13 21.88 2.74 12.81
C TRP A 13 20.76 3.66 12.27
N ILE A 14 20.09 4.42 13.14
CA ILE A 14 19.00 5.31 12.72
C ILE A 14 19.55 6.46 11.86
N GLY A 15 20.67 7.05 12.27
CA GLY A 15 21.36 8.09 11.50
C GLY A 15 21.87 7.59 10.15
N ASP A 16 22.43 6.38 10.12
CA ASP A 16 22.92 5.73 8.91
C ASP A 16 21.77 5.39 7.95
N ALA A 17 20.64 4.90 8.47
CA ALA A 17 19.44 4.66 7.68
C ALA A 17 18.91 5.96 7.05
N PHE A 18 18.89 7.07 7.80
CA PHE A 18 18.46 8.37 7.29
C PHE A 18 19.40 8.92 6.23
N THR A 19 20.71 8.76 6.45
CA THR A 19 21.76 9.19 5.51
C THR A 19 21.73 8.36 4.23
N ALA A 20 21.48 7.06 4.34
CA ALA A 20 21.27 6.17 3.21
C ALA A 20 20.03 6.60 2.39
N ILE A 21 18.91 6.91 3.05
CA ILE A 21 17.69 7.38 2.37
C ILE A 21 17.94 8.72 1.66
N TYR A 22 18.70 9.64 2.26
CA TYR A 22 18.98 10.96 1.67
C TYR A 22 19.97 10.90 0.49
N ASN A 23 21.00 10.07 0.58
CA ASN A 23 22.02 9.95 -0.46
C ASN A 23 21.59 9.07 -1.64
N HIS A 24 20.60 8.18 -1.45
CA HIS A 24 20.07 7.28 -2.48
C HIS A 24 18.68 7.75 -2.94
N GLY A 25 18.60 8.38 -4.12
CA GLY A 25 17.33 8.92 -4.66
C GLY A 25 16.26 7.85 -4.91
N ASP A 26 16.66 6.62 -5.16
CA ASP A 26 15.82 5.43 -5.28
C ASP A 26 15.19 5.01 -3.94
N ALA A 27 15.96 5.05 -2.84
CA ALA A 27 15.46 4.75 -1.50
C ALA A 27 14.44 5.79 -1.03
N ALA A 28 14.68 7.08 -1.31
CA ALA A 28 13.71 8.14 -1.01
C ALA A 28 12.38 7.93 -1.73
N ALA A 29 12.40 7.57 -3.02
CA ALA A 29 11.19 7.29 -3.78
C ALA A 29 10.44 6.06 -3.25
N PHE A 30 11.15 5.00 -2.87
CA PHE A 30 10.56 3.82 -2.23
C PHE A 30 9.83 4.18 -0.92
N VAL A 31 10.45 4.97 -0.04
CA VAL A 31 9.84 5.39 1.24
C VAL A 31 8.56 6.20 1.00
N VAL A 32 8.54 7.08 0.01
CA VAL A 32 7.35 7.85 -0.36
C VAL A 32 6.23 6.93 -0.84
N VAL A 33 6.52 5.99 -1.75
CA VAL A 33 5.52 5.04 -2.27
C VAL A 33 5.01 4.13 -1.14
N ALA A 34 5.89 3.68 -0.24
CA ALA A 34 5.51 2.88 0.92
C ALA A 34 4.58 3.65 1.87
N ALA A 35 4.87 4.92 2.14
CA ALA A 35 4.02 5.78 2.96
C ALA A 35 2.62 5.97 2.33
N ILE A 36 2.56 6.19 1.01
CA ILE A 36 1.29 6.31 0.27
C ILE A 36 0.51 5.00 0.30
N ALA A 37 1.19 3.86 0.13
CA ALA A 37 0.56 2.54 0.19
C ALA A 37 -0.08 2.28 1.56
N ILE A 38 0.63 2.60 2.65
CA ILE A 38 0.12 2.44 4.02
C ILE A 38 -1.07 3.38 4.28
N ALA A 39 -0.94 4.65 3.92
CA ALA A 39 -2.04 5.62 4.07
C ALA A 39 -3.30 5.15 3.33
N SER A 40 -3.13 4.63 2.11
CA SER A 40 -4.22 4.12 1.28
C SER A 40 -4.83 2.84 1.85
N ALA A 41 -4.01 1.96 2.44
CA ALA A 41 -4.47 0.76 3.13
C ALA A 41 -5.30 1.09 4.39
N ILE A 42 -4.99 2.18 5.10
CA ILE A 42 -5.80 2.65 6.22
C ILE A 42 -7.12 3.25 5.72
N LEU A 43 -7.06 4.05 4.63
CA LEU A 43 -8.24 4.70 4.04
C LEU A 43 -9.24 3.70 3.45
N VAL A 44 -8.79 2.58 2.88
CA VAL A 44 -9.68 1.55 2.33
C VAL A 44 -10.51 0.87 3.43
N VAL A 45 -9.92 0.58 4.60
CA VAL A 45 -10.60 -0.07 5.73
C VAL A 45 -11.48 0.93 6.50
N THR A 46 -11.08 2.20 6.55
CA THR A 46 -11.79 3.23 7.33
C THR A 46 -12.94 3.88 6.56
N SER A 47 -12.97 3.78 5.23
CA SER A 47 -14.00 4.39 4.40
C SER A 47 -15.36 3.72 4.60
N LYS A 48 -16.39 4.53 4.93
CA LYS A 48 -17.78 4.07 5.12
C LYS A 48 -18.50 3.79 3.81
N GLU A 49 -18.12 4.48 2.74
CA GLU A 49 -18.72 4.31 1.41
C GLU A 49 -17.91 3.32 0.56
N THR A 50 -18.60 2.27 0.13
CA THR A 50 -18.05 1.11 -0.58
C THR A 50 -17.34 1.47 -1.87
N MET A 51 -17.89 2.45 -2.60
CA MET A 51 -17.31 2.94 -3.85
C MET A 51 -15.96 3.62 -3.60
N HIS A 52 -15.83 4.41 -2.53
CA HIS A 52 -14.56 5.02 -2.16
C HIS A 52 -13.52 3.99 -1.73
N SER A 53 -13.92 2.99 -0.93
CA SER A 53 -13.01 1.89 -0.55
C SER A 53 -12.44 1.16 -1.77
N ALA A 54 -13.25 0.89 -2.79
CA ALA A 54 -12.77 0.22 -4.01
C ALA A 54 -11.69 1.04 -4.75
N PHE A 55 -11.83 2.37 -4.83
CA PHE A 55 -10.80 3.24 -5.41
C PHE A 55 -9.50 3.24 -4.60
N TYR A 56 -9.59 3.28 -3.27
CA TYR A 56 -8.40 3.19 -2.41
C TYR A 56 -7.70 1.83 -2.52
N LEU A 57 -8.45 0.75 -2.73
CA LEU A 57 -7.88 -0.58 -2.99
C LEU A 57 -7.08 -0.63 -4.31
N ALA A 58 -7.63 -0.06 -5.39
CA ALA A 58 -6.89 0.08 -6.66
C ALA A 58 -5.59 0.86 -6.47
N LEU A 59 -5.62 1.93 -5.67
CA LEU A 59 -4.47 2.77 -5.41
C LEU A 59 -3.38 2.02 -4.62
N VAL A 60 -3.76 1.17 -3.64
CA VAL A 60 -2.83 0.27 -2.94
C VAL A 60 -2.15 -0.68 -3.92
N PHE A 61 -2.91 -1.37 -4.79
CA PHE A 61 -2.31 -2.28 -5.77
C PHE A 61 -1.42 -1.57 -6.79
N THR A 62 -1.75 -0.32 -7.14
CA THR A 62 -0.89 0.51 -7.99
C THR A 62 0.42 0.84 -7.30
N CYS A 63 0.40 1.20 -6.02
CA CYS A 63 1.64 1.41 -5.25
C CYS A 63 2.49 0.14 -5.17
N VAL A 64 1.87 -1.03 -4.99
CA VAL A 64 2.59 -2.33 -5.01
C VAL A 64 3.23 -2.59 -6.38
N ALA A 65 2.54 -2.29 -7.48
CA ALA A 65 3.10 -2.42 -8.82
C ALA A 65 4.34 -1.52 -8.99
N VAL A 66 4.26 -0.27 -8.56
CA VAL A 66 5.39 0.68 -8.55
C VAL A 66 6.56 0.14 -7.73
N THR A 67 6.31 -0.44 -6.55
CA THR A 67 7.34 -1.10 -5.74
C THR A 67 8.04 -2.25 -6.48
N TYR A 68 7.32 -3.04 -7.28
CA TYR A 68 7.95 -4.08 -8.10
C TYR A 68 8.89 -3.52 -9.17
N PHE A 69 8.59 -2.34 -9.74
CA PHE A 69 9.52 -1.66 -10.65
C PHE A 69 10.80 -1.22 -9.92
N PHE A 70 10.70 -0.73 -8.68
CA PHE A 70 11.88 -0.39 -7.86
C PHE A 70 12.76 -1.61 -7.55
N LEU A 71 12.15 -2.79 -7.39
CA LEU A 71 12.87 -4.05 -7.17
C LEU A 71 13.50 -4.64 -8.45
N ASN A 72 13.49 -3.92 -9.58
CA ASN A 72 13.88 -4.44 -10.89
C ASN A 72 13.10 -5.72 -11.30
N ALA A 73 11.89 -5.89 -10.77
CA ALA A 73 11.03 -7.05 -11.02
C ALA A 73 9.94 -6.70 -12.06
N GLU A 74 10.38 -6.30 -13.26
CA GLU A 74 9.51 -5.74 -14.30
C GLU A 74 8.35 -6.66 -14.71
N VAL A 75 8.64 -7.94 -14.97
CA VAL A 75 7.61 -8.92 -15.38
C VAL A 75 6.52 -9.07 -14.31
N ILE A 76 6.91 -9.11 -13.03
CA ILE A 76 5.98 -9.23 -11.91
C ILE A 76 5.17 -7.93 -11.75
N GLY A 77 5.81 -6.77 -11.92
CA GLY A 77 5.14 -5.47 -11.89
C GLY A 77 4.08 -5.30 -12.98
N VAL A 78 4.37 -5.76 -14.20
CA VAL A 78 3.41 -5.74 -15.31
C VAL A 78 2.23 -6.68 -15.04
N ILE A 79 2.49 -7.90 -14.55
CA ILE A 79 1.43 -8.84 -14.14
C ILE A 79 0.59 -8.24 -13.01
N GLN A 80 1.21 -7.58 -12.03
CA GLN A 80 0.52 -6.90 -10.94
C GLN A 80 -0.44 -5.84 -11.46
N MET A 81 -0.01 -5.03 -12.41
CA MET A 81 -0.86 -3.99 -13.01
C MET A 81 -2.02 -4.61 -13.82
N MET A 82 -1.76 -5.62 -14.65
CA MET A 82 -2.81 -6.25 -15.46
C MET A 82 -3.85 -7.00 -14.61
N VAL A 83 -3.39 -7.80 -13.64
CA VAL A 83 -4.24 -8.72 -12.89
C VAL A 83 -4.85 -8.05 -11.67
N TYR A 84 -4.06 -7.40 -10.83
CA TYR A 84 -4.56 -6.85 -9.57
C TYR A 84 -5.24 -5.50 -9.77
N VAL A 85 -4.57 -4.53 -10.40
CA VAL A 85 -5.15 -3.20 -10.64
C VAL A 85 -6.28 -3.25 -11.66
N GLY A 86 -6.15 -4.07 -12.70
CA GLY A 86 -7.19 -4.27 -13.72
C GLY A 86 -8.32 -5.18 -13.25
N ALA A 87 -8.11 -6.49 -13.30
CA ALA A 87 -9.19 -7.46 -13.12
C ALA A 87 -9.70 -7.56 -11.67
N ILE A 88 -8.80 -7.78 -10.70
CA ILE A 88 -9.20 -8.08 -9.31
C ILE A 88 -9.87 -6.89 -8.66
N THR A 89 -9.36 -5.66 -8.82
CA THR A 89 -10.02 -4.49 -8.22
C THR A 89 -11.44 -4.29 -8.75
N ILE A 90 -11.66 -4.49 -10.05
CA ILE A 90 -13.01 -4.39 -10.62
C ILE A 90 -13.92 -5.49 -10.06
N LEU A 91 -13.44 -6.73 -10.02
CA LEU A 91 -14.18 -7.85 -9.40
C LEU A 91 -14.51 -7.57 -7.93
N PHE A 92 -13.56 -7.00 -7.18
CA PHE A 92 -13.75 -6.64 -5.78
C PHE A 92 -14.78 -5.51 -5.65
N ALA A 93 -14.67 -4.46 -6.46
CA ALA A 93 -15.61 -3.34 -6.48
C ALA A 93 -17.06 -3.82 -6.71
N PHE A 94 -17.26 -4.65 -7.73
CA PHE A 94 -18.57 -5.25 -8.00
C PHE A 94 -19.04 -6.19 -6.89
N SER A 95 -18.16 -7.05 -6.37
CA SER A 95 -18.48 -7.99 -5.29
C SER A 95 -18.96 -7.28 -4.03
N VAL A 96 -18.26 -6.23 -3.58
CA VAL A 96 -18.66 -5.50 -2.38
C VAL A 96 -19.92 -4.65 -2.62
N MET A 97 -20.09 -4.09 -3.82
CA MET A 97 -21.34 -3.41 -4.21
C MET A 97 -22.56 -4.35 -4.17
N LEU A 98 -22.42 -5.57 -4.71
CA LEU A 98 -23.48 -6.57 -4.67
C LEU A 98 -23.80 -7.01 -3.25
N THR A 99 -22.77 -7.31 -2.46
CA THR A 99 -22.91 -7.75 -1.07
C THR A 99 -23.58 -6.69 -0.19
N ARG A 100 -23.29 -5.40 -0.39
CA ARG A 100 -23.96 -4.33 0.36
C ARG A 100 -25.44 -4.22 0.01
N ARG A 101 -25.80 -4.37 -1.28
CA ARG A 101 -27.21 -4.30 -1.69
C ARG A 101 -28.05 -5.46 -1.13
N THR A 102 -27.48 -6.66 -1.01
CA THR A 102 -28.18 -7.79 -0.38
C THR A 102 -28.40 -7.59 1.11
N ILE A 103 -27.43 -7.04 1.85
CA ILE A 103 -27.56 -6.82 3.30
C ILE A 103 -28.51 -5.65 3.62
N VAL A 104 -28.53 -4.61 2.78
CA VAL A 104 -29.41 -3.43 2.94
C VAL A 104 -30.83 -3.68 2.40
N GLY A 105 -31.05 -4.79 1.69
CA GLY A 105 -32.29 -5.11 0.98
C GLY A 105 -33.37 -5.86 1.77
N GLU A 106 -33.30 -5.96 3.10
CA GLU A 106 -34.28 -6.68 3.93
C GLU A 106 -34.86 -5.83 5.08
N GLU A 107 -35.08 -4.53 4.87
CA GLU A 107 -35.89 -3.73 5.81
C GLU A 107 -37.04 -2.92 5.19
N GLU A 108 -37.39 -3.10 3.91
CA GLU A 108 -38.63 -2.51 3.39
C GLU A 108 -39.46 -3.54 2.59
N GLU A 109 -40.47 -4.05 3.31
CA GLU A 109 -41.68 -4.83 2.95
C GLU A 109 -41.57 -6.38 2.86
#